data_AF-A0A2P4QBM2-F1
#
_entry.id   AF-A0A2P4QBM2-F1
#
_cell.length_a   1.000
_cell.length_b   1.000
_cell.length_c   1.000
_cell.angle_alpha   90.00
_cell.angle_beta   90.00
_cell.angle_gamma   90.00
#
_symmetry.space_group_name_H-M   'P 1'
#
loop_
_entity.id
_entity.type
_entity.pdbx_description
1 polymer ?
#
loop_
_entity_poly.entity_id
_entity_poly.type
_entity_poly.pdbx_seq_one_letter_code
_entity_poly.pdbx_strand_id
1 'polypeptide(L)'
;MANPQVDEDSWTTFEKLLLIQSVYKHGDNYLAISRTLKHHPMVSHTPDFFTVKNCANKYNSLVDPLKNEAEIEDEHKKRSGEYVNVSKLLTDKQRMPWTAKLARQLYHERIVELKSDIKLTEKKFR
;
A
#
# COMPACT_ATOMS: atom_id res chain seq x y z
N MET A 1 4.35 -5.20 -27.55
CA MET A 1 3.17 -5.89 -27.01
C MET A 1 2.54 -4.90 -26.05
N ALA A 2 1.38 -4.35 -26.41
CA ALA A 2 0.72 -3.31 -25.62
C ALA A 2 0.30 -3.90 -24.28
N ASN A 3 0.65 -3.20 -23.20
CA ASN A 3 0.18 -3.45 -21.84
C ASN A 3 -1.37 -3.41 -21.88
N PRO A 4 -2.10 -4.36 -21.29
CA PRO A 4 -3.55 -4.24 -21.21
C PRO A 4 -3.82 -2.92 -20.48
N GLN A 5 -4.62 -2.05 -21.12
CA GLN A 5 -4.97 -0.70 -20.68
C GLN A 5 -5.06 -0.62 -19.15
N VAL A 6 -3.94 -0.26 -18.53
CA VAL A 6 -3.90 0.18 -17.15
C VAL A 6 -4.65 1.49 -17.24
N ASP A 7 -5.87 1.51 -16.71
CA ASP A 7 -6.65 2.73 -16.54
C ASP A 7 -5.67 3.84 -16.17
N GLU A 8 -5.62 4.91 -16.98
CA GLU A 8 -4.57 5.93 -16.91
C GLU A 8 -4.57 6.64 -15.55
N ASP A 9 -5.65 6.47 -14.78
CA ASP A 9 -5.81 6.96 -13.41
C ASP A 9 -5.49 5.90 -12.33
N SER A 10 -5.15 4.68 -12.72
CA SER A 10 -4.94 3.55 -11.82
C SER A 10 -3.47 3.37 -11.40
N TRP A 11 -3.24 3.55 -10.11
CA TRP A 11 -1.93 3.36 -9.48
C TRP A 11 -1.41 1.92 -9.66
N THR A 12 -0.17 1.79 -10.14
CA THR A 12 0.54 0.51 -10.21
C THR A 12 0.90 -0.02 -8.83
N THR A 13 1.18 -1.33 -8.72
CA THR A 13 1.66 -1.96 -7.48
C THR A 13 2.96 -1.32 -6.99
N PHE A 14 3.86 -0.97 -7.91
CA PHE A 14 5.11 -0.28 -7.58
C PHE A 14 4.86 1.12 -7.00
N GLU A 15 3.99 1.92 -7.61
CA GLU A 15 3.68 3.27 -7.12
C GLU A 15 2.94 3.25 -5.78
N LYS A 16 2.03 2.28 -5.57
CA LYS A 16 1.42 2.03 -4.25
C LYS A 16 2.51 1.72 -3.24
N LEU A 17 3.45 0.82 -3.55
CA LEU A 17 4.53 0.44 -2.64
C LEU A 17 5.41 1.66 -2.30
N LEU A 18 5.78 2.47 -3.29
CA LEU A 18 6.56 3.70 -3.12
C LEU A 18 5.82 4.74 -2.25
N LEU A 19 4.50 4.89 -2.44
CA LEU A 19 3.65 5.73 -1.59
C LEU A 19 3.71 5.29 -0.13
N ILE A 20 3.50 3.99 0.13
CA ILE A 20 3.49 3.43 1.48
C ILE A 20 4.85 3.56 2.16
N GLN A 21 5.94 3.27 1.46
CA GLN A 21 7.30 3.49 1.97
C GLN A 21 7.54 4.97 2.31
N SER A 22 7.08 5.88 1.45
CA SER A 22 7.22 7.32 1.67
C SER A 22 6.42 7.80 2.88
N VAL A 23 5.19 7.31 3.06
CA VAL A 23 4.37 7.58 4.26
C VAL A 23 5.03 7.02 5.52
N TYR A 24 5.60 5.80 5.45
CA TYR A 24 6.31 5.23 6.59
C TYR A 24 7.51 6.08 7.02
N LYS A 25 8.24 6.65 6.04
CA LYS A 25 9.42 7.49 6.27
C LYS A 25 9.08 8.91 6.71
N HIS A 26 8.05 9.51 6.12
CA HIS A 26 7.75 10.94 6.25
C HIS A 26 6.48 11.26 7.04
N GLY A 27 5.75 10.25 7.51
CA GLY A 27 4.47 10.43 8.19
C GLY A 27 3.42 11.03 7.25
N ASP A 28 2.77 12.08 7.71
CA ASP A 28 1.74 12.84 7.00
C ASP A 28 2.29 14.02 6.19
N ASN A 29 3.62 14.13 6.02
CA ASN A 29 4.23 15.15 5.18
C ASN A 29 4.03 14.84 3.68
N TYR A 30 2.79 15.03 3.21
CA TYR A 30 2.39 14.73 1.84
C TYR A 30 3.08 15.60 0.79
N LEU A 31 3.64 16.74 1.18
CA LEU A 31 4.48 17.56 0.30
C LEU A 31 5.81 16.85 0.00
N ALA A 32 6.47 16.30 1.00
CA ALA A 32 7.68 15.49 0.82
C ALA A 32 7.39 14.20 0.04
N ILE A 33 6.29 13.51 0.39
CA ILE A 33 5.85 12.27 -0.28
C ILE A 33 5.59 12.52 -1.77
N SER A 34 4.79 13.55 -2.10
CA SER A 34 4.51 13.95 -3.49
C SER A 34 5.81 14.19 -4.26
N ARG A 35 6.78 14.92 -3.69
CA ARG A 35 8.08 15.15 -4.34
C ARG A 35 8.85 13.86 -4.57
N THR A 36 8.86 12.93 -3.62
CA THR A 36 9.53 11.63 -3.78
C THR A 36 8.96 10.87 -4.97
N LEU A 37 7.63 10.78 -5.09
CA LEU A 37 6.99 10.05 -6.18
C LEU A 37 7.23 10.72 -7.53
N LYS A 38 7.07 12.04 -7.62
CA LYS A 38 7.25 12.83 -8.85
C LYS A 38 8.61 12.65 -9.52
N HIS A 39 9.67 12.44 -8.73
CA HIS A 39 11.05 12.34 -9.23
C HIS A 39 11.57 10.90 -9.28
N HIS A 40 10.72 9.90 -8.99
CA HIS A 40 11.18 8.52 -8.96
C HIS A 40 11.22 7.95 -10.39
N PRO A 41 12.38 7.44 -10.86
CA PRO A 41 12.58 7.11 -12.29
C PRO A 41 11.76 5.92 -12.81
N MET A 42 11.20 5.11 -11.91
CA MET A 42 10.42 3.90 -12.25
C MET A 42 8.90 4.08 -12.18
N VAL A 43 8.39 5.28 -11.87
CA VAL A 43 6.93 5.51 -11.90
C VAL A 43 6.48 5.67 -13.35
N SER A 44 5.26 5.22 -13.66
CA SER A 44 4.73 5.28 -15.02
C SER A 44 3.93 6.55 -15.27
N HIS A 45 3.30 7.11 -14.23
CA HIS A 45 2.49 8.32 -14.37
C HIS A 45 3.34 9.59 -14.41
N THR A 46 2.78 10.65 -14.99
CA THR A 46 3.42 11.97 -15.03
C THR A 46 3.48 12.60 -13.64
N PRO A 47 4.38 13.58 -13.41
CA PRO A 47 4.46 14.26 -12.11
C PRO A 47 3.12 14.85 -11.63
N ASP A 48 2.29 15.35 -12.55
CA ASP A 48 1.01 15.99 -12.21
C ASP A 48 -0.02 15.00 -11.63
N PHE A 49 0.16 13.70 -11.87
CA PHE A 49 -0.65 12.67 -11.21
C PHE A 49 -0.39 12.62 -9.70
N PHE A 50 0.87 12.79 -9.27
CA PHE A 50 1.29 12.65 -7.88
C PHE A 50 1.13 13.93 -7.06
N THR A 51 -0.05 14.57 -7.11
CA THR A 51 -0.34 15.73 -6.25
C THR A 51 -0.41 15.33 -4.77
N VAL A 52 -0.19 16.29 -3.88
CA VAL A 52 -0.36 16.13 -2.42
C VAL A 52 -1.72 15.50 -2.09
N LYS A 53 -2.78 16.01 -2.73
CA LYS A 53 -4.15 15.52 -2.57
C LYS A 53 -4.30 14.07 -3.06
N ASN A 54 -3.77 13.74 -4.24
CA ASN A 54 -3.89 12.39 -4.80
C ASN A 54 -3.13 11.36 -3.94
N CYS A 55 -1.91 11.70 -3.47
CA CYS A 55 -1.15 10.85 -2.55
C CYS A 55 -1.91 10.58 -1.25
N ALA A 56 -2.48 11.62 -0.63
CA ALA A 56 -3.26 11.47 0.61
C ALA A 56 -4.52 10.62 0.41
N ASN A 57 -5.29 10.93 -0.63
CA ASN A 57 -6.50 10.18 -0.98
C ASN A 57 -6.18 8.70 -1.25
N LYS A 58 -5.11 8.44 -2.01
CA LYS A 58 -4.73 7.08 -2.32
C LYS A 58 -4.31 6.31 -1.08
N TYR A 59 -3.50 6.91 -0.20
CA TYR A 59 -3.10 6.29 1.06
C TYR A 59 -4.31 5.89 1.90
N ASN A 60 -5.26 6.82 2.09
CA ASN A 60 -6.49 6.54 2.84
C ASN A 60 -7.29 5.40 2.21
N SER A 61 -7.50 5.42 0.89
CA SER A 61 -8.21 4.35 0.19
C SER A 61 -7.58 2.95 0.35
N LEU A 62 -6.27 2.87 0.57
CA LEU A 62 -5.56 1.61 0.78
C LEU A 62 -5.63 1.15 2.24
N VAL A 63 -5.72 2.09 3.19
CA VAL A 63 -5.70 1.80 4.63
C VAL A 63 -7.11 1.59 5.20
N ASP A 64 -8.11 2.28 4.69
CA ASP A 64 -9.48 2.23 5.21
C ASP A 64 -10.07 0.80 5.22
N PRO A 65 -9.89 -0.04 4.18
CA PRO A 65 -10.32 -1.44 4.24
C PRO A 65 -9.68 -2.22 5.40
N LEU A 66 -8.38 -2.02 5.64
CA LEU A 66 -7.64 -2.69 6.70
C LEU A 66 -8.11 -2.25 8.10
N LYS A 67 -8.48 -0.99 8.26
CA LYS A 67 -9.07 -0.47 9.50
C LYS A 67 -10.46 -1.04 9.73
N ASN A 68 -11.30 -1.08 8.69
CA ASN A 68 -12.66 -1.60 8.79
C ASN A 68 -12.67 -3.10 9.15
N GLU A 69 -11.83 -3.91 8.50
CA GLU A 69 -11.66 -5.34 8.83
C GLU A 69 -11.28 -5.55 10.29
N ALA A 70 -10.38 -4.72 10.78
CA ALA A 70 -9.90 -4.76 12.14
C ALA A 70 -10.93 -4.36 13.19
N GLU A 71 -11.75 -3.36 12.88
CA GLU A 71 -12.87 -2.96 13.74
C GLU A 71 -13.89 -4.09 13.84
N ILE A 72 -14.20 -4.76 12.73
CA ILE A 72 -15.09 -5.93 12.70
C ILE A 72 -14.52 -7.08 13.54
N GLU A 73 -13.23 -7.41 13.39
CA GLU A 73 -12.56 -8.43 14.21
C GLU A 73 -12.62 -8.10 15.71
N ASP A 74 -12.37 -6.83 16.07
CA ASP A 74 -12.41 -6.38 17.46
C ASP A 74 -13.84 -6.44 18.02
N GLU A 75 -14.86 -6.11 17.22
CA GLU A 75 -16.27 -6.30 17.61
C GLU A 75 -16.64 -7.77 17.82
N HIS A 76 -16.15 -8.66 16.96
CA HIS A 76 -16.41 -10.10 17.08
C HIS A 76 -15.81 -10.65 18.38
N LYS A 77 -14.57 -10.25 18.72
CA LYS A 77 -13.90 -10.61 19.97
C LYS A 77 -14.59 -10.05 21.21
N LYS A 78 -15.19 -8.85 21.12
CA LYS A 78 -16.04 -8.28 22.19
C LYS A 78 -17.28 -9.13 22.42
N ARG A 79 -17.96 -9.56 21.33
CA ARG A 79 -19.17 -10.38 21.41
C ARG A 79 -18.90 -11.81 21.88
N SER A 80 -17.73 -12.38 21.60
CA SER A 80 -17.35 -13.75 22.04
C SER A 80 -16.90 -13.85 23.50
N GLY A 81 -16.77 -12.74 24.22
CA GLY A 81 -16.32 -12.72 25.62
C GLY A 81 -14.80 -12.88 25.82
N GLU A 82 -14.02 -12.96 24.74
CA GLU A 82 -12.54 -13.01 24.77
C GLU A 82 -11.89 -11.65 25.05
N TYR A 83 -12.69 -10.58 25.10
CA TYR A 83 -12.21 -9.20 25.24
C TYR A 83 -11.92 -8.84 26.72
N VAL A 84 -10.91 -9.48 27.29
CA VAL A 84 -10.37 -9.11 28.62
C VAL A 84 -9.61 -7.78 28.49
N ASN A 85 -9.78 -6.87 29.47
CA ASN A 85 -9.20 -5.50 29.50
C ASN A 85 -7.67 -5.40 29.26
N VAL A 86 -6.93 -6.50 29.37
CA VAL A 86 -5.49 -6.58 29.06
C VAL A 86 -5.24 -6.55 27.54
N SER A 87 -6.17 -7.10 26.74
CA SER A 87 -6.07 -7.18 25.29
C SER A 87 -6.06 -5.79 24.65
N LYS A 88 -6.92 -4.87 25.10
CA LYS A 88 -6.98 -3.49 24.57
C LYS A 88 -5.70 -2.67 24.81
N LEU A 89 -4.94 -2.97 25.86
CA LEU A 89 -3.71 -2.24 26.20
C LEU A 89 -2.46 -2.84 25.54
N LEU A 90 -2.44 -4.15 25.31
CA LEU A 90 -1.35 -4.84 24.61
C LEU A 90 -1.48 -4.76 23.09
N THR A 91 -2.70 -4.83 22.54
CA THR A 91 -2.92 -4.78 21.09
C THR A 91 -2.51 -3.45 20.50
N ASP A 92 -2.74 -2.30 21.14
CA ASP A 92 -2.47 -1.01 20.52
C ASP A 92 -0.96 -0.71 20.37
N LYS A 93 -0.11 -1.21 21.29
CA LYS A 93 1.35 -1.04 21.23
C LYS A 93 2.08 -2.12 20.43
N GLN A 94 1.49 -3.31 20.26
CA GLN A 94 2.08 -4.41 19.49
C GLN A 94 1.47 -4.55 18.08
N ARG A 95 0.38 -3.84 17.79
CA ARG A 95 -0.22 -3.84 16.45
C ARG A 95 0.73 -3.14 15.49
N MET A 96 1.13 -3.90 14.48
CA MET A 96 1.94 -3.39 13.38
C MET A 96 1.24 -2.16 12.75
N PRO A 97 1.97 -1.06 12.49
CA PRO A 97 1.39 0.10 11.82
C PRO A 97 0.73 -0.31 10.50
N TRP A 98 -0.42 0.28 10.16
CA TRP A 98 -1.15 -0.01 8.92
C TRP A 98 -0.26 0.10 7.69
N THR A 99 0.59 1.11 7.67
CA THR A 99 1.60 1.34 6.63
C THR A 99 2.54 0.14 6.48
N ALA A 100 2.98 -0.46 7.60
CA ALA A 100 3.86 -1.63 7.57
C ALA A 100 3.11 -2.92 7.20
N LYS A 101 1.85 -3.09 7.61
CA LYS A 101 1.00 -4.22 7.18
C LYS A 101 0.79 -4.18 5.67
N LEU A 102 0.41 -3.03 5.14
CA LEU A 102 0.17 -2.80 3.73
C LEU A 102 1.45 -2.95 2.90
N ALA A 103 2.61 -2.46 3.40
CA ALA A 103 3.88 -2.65 2.73
C ALA A 103 4.19 -4.15 2.50
N ARG A 104 3.94 -5.02 3.49
CA ARG A 104 4.15 -6.47 3.33
C ARG A 104 3.29 -7.08 2.23
N GLN A 105 2.01 -6.69 2.16
CA GLN A 105 1.10 -7.15 1.11
C GLN A 105 1.59 -6.71 -0.27
N LEU A 106 1.90 -5.42 -0.43
CA LEU A 106 2.38 -4.87 -1.70
C LEU A 106 3.76 -5.41 -2.12
N TYR A 107 4.66 -5.71 -1.17
CA TYR A 107 5.91 -6.39 -1.48
C TYR A 107 5.67 -7.79 -2.05
N HIS A 108 4.73 -8.53 -1.47
CA HIS A 108 4.38 -9.85 -1.97
C HIS A 108 3.82 -9.78 -3.40
N GLU A 109 2.85 -8.88 -3.64
CA GLU A 109 2.29 -8.62 -4.97
C GLU A 109 3.40 -8.26 -5.96
N ARG A 110 4.31 -7.36 -5.59
CA ARG A 110 5.40 -6.94 -6.46
C ARG A 110 6.37 -8.07 -6.78
N ILE A 111 6.67 -8.95 -5.83
CA ILE A 111 7.51 -10.14 -6.08
C ILE A 111 6.82 -11.09 -7.06
N VAL A 112 5.50 -11.27 -6.95
CA VAL A 112 4.73 -12.11 -7.87
C VAL A 112 4.74 -11.51 -9.28
N GLU A 113 4.52 -10.20 -9.43
CA GLU A 113 4.63 -9.49 -10.71
C GLU A 113 6.01 -9.68 -11.35
N LEU A 114 7.08 -9.38 -10.62
CA LEU A 114 8.46 -9.49 -11.13
C LEU A 114 8.79 -10.92 -11.57
N LYS A 115 8.34 -11.93 -10.81
CA LYS A 115 8.51 -13.35 -11.20
C LYS A 115 7.76 -13.68 -12.50
N SER A 116 6.59 -13.09 -12.72
CA SER A 116 5.82 -13.26 -13.96
C SER A 116 6.54 -12.62 -15.14
N ASP A 117 6.99 -11.37 -14.99
CA ASP A 117 7.69 -10.61 -16.02
C ASP A 117 8.98 -11.29 -16.47
N ILE A 118 9.76 -11.82 -15.52
CA ILE A 118 10.97 -12.60 -15.81
C ILE A 118 10.62 -13.82 -16.65
N LYS A 119 9.64 -14.64 -16.23
CA LYS A 119 9.23 -15.84 -16.98
C LYS A 119 8.74 -15.53 -18.40
N LEU A 120 7.97 -14.46 -18.56
CA LEU A 120 7.50 -14.02 -19.88
C LEU A 120 8.66 -13.57 -20.78
N THR A 121 9.62 -12.84 -20.21
CA THR A 121 10.82 -12.39 -20.91
C THR A 121 11.69 -13.57 -21.31
N GLU A 122 11.95 -14.51 -20.39
CA GLU A 122 12.69 -15.75 -20.68
C GLU A 122 12.04 -16.55 -21.81
N LYS A 123 10.71 -16.68 -21.81
CA LYS A 123 9.97 -17.36 -22.88
C LYS A 123 10.10 -16.66 -24.25
N LYS A 124 10.25 -15.34 -24.26
CA LYS A 124 10.39 -14.56 -25.50
C LYS A 124 11.78 -14.71 -26.13
N PHE A 125 12.81 -14.97 -25.32
CA PHE A 125 14.20 -15.03 -25.75
C PHE A 125 14.84 -16.44 -25.67
N ARG A 126 14.04 -17.45 -25.34
CA ARG A 126 14.36 -18.88 -25.53
C ARG A 126 13.80 -19.38 -26.84
#